data_AF-A0A2T3GQR1-F1
#
_entry.id   AF-A0A2T3GQR1-F1
#
_cell.length_a   1.000
_cell.length_b   1.000
_cell.length_c   1.000
_cell.angle_alpha   90.00
_cell.angle_beta   90.00
_cell.angle_gamma   90.00
#
_symmetry.space_group_name_H-M   'P 1'
#
loop_
_entity.id
_entity.type
_entity.pdbx_description
1 polymer ?
#
loop_
_entity_poly.entity_id
_entity_poly.type
_entity_poly.pdbx_seq_one_letter_code
_entity_poly.pdbx_strand_id
1 'polypeptide(L)' 'MEKLCVYLGPRLRRLRKNLGLTQADMASDLDVSPSYVALM' A
#
# COMPACT_ATOMS: atom_id res chain seq x y z
N MET A 1 6.88 -23.85 1.32
CA MET A 1 6.96 -22.40 1.63
C MET A 1 5.94 -21.69 0.76
N GLU A 2 4.78 -21.36 1.31
CA GLU A 2 3.69 -20.70 0.56
C GLU A 2 4.12 -19.28 0.15
N LYS A 3 4.21 -19.05 -1.17
CA LYS A 3 4.69 -17.82 -1.78
C LYS A 3 3.53 -16.80 -1.90
N LEU A 4 2.80 -16.53 -0.82
CA LEU A 4 1.59 -15.68 -0.84
C LEU A 4 1.90 -14.17 -0.95
N CYS A 5 3.07 -13.72 -0.51
CA CYS A 5 3.32 -12.29 -0.26
C CYS A 5 3.96 -11.50 -1.42
N VAL A 6 4.25 -12.13 -2.57
CA VAL A 6 5.10 -11.49 -3.60
C VAL A 6 4.38 -10.39 -4.40
N TYR A 7 3.05 -10.26 -4.30
CA TYR A 7 2.28 -9.29 -5.10
C TYR A 7 1.24 -8.47 -4.30
N LEU A 8 1.55 -8.10 -3.05
CA LEU A 8 0.64 -7.21 -2.30
C LEU A 8 0.62 -5.77 -2.85
N GLY A 9 1.74 -5.25 -3.39
CA GLY A 9 1.87 -3.87 -3.87
C GLY A 9 0.75 -3.44 -4.84
N PRO A 10 0.53 -4.15 -5.97
CA PRO A 10 -0.56 -3.82 -6.90
C PRO A 10 -1.96 -3.90 -6.29
N ARG A 11 -2.20 -4.80 -5.33
CA ARG A 11 -3.49 -4.94 -4.64
C ARG A 11 -3.74 -3.79 -3.67
N LEU A 12 -2.72 -3.42 -2.89
CA LEU A 12 -2.76 -2.26 -2.00
C LEU A 12 -2.95 -0.96 -2.78
N ARG A 13 -2.26 -0.80 -3.92
CA ARG A 13 -2.45 0.35 -4.82
C ARG A 13 -3.89 0.47 -5.32
N ARG A 14 -4.53 -0.66 -5.70
CA ARG A 14 -5.94 -0.67 -6.12
C ARG A 14 -6.87 -0.33 -4.96
N LEU A 15 -6.67 -0.95 -3.79
CA LEU A 15 -7.46 -0.66 -2.59
C LEU A 15 -7.38 0.82 -2.22
N ARG A 16 -6.18 1.40 -2.18
CA ARG A 16 -5.95 2.82 -1.91
C ARG A 16 -6.79 3.72 -2.81
N LYS A 17 -6.76 3.45 -4.13
CA LYS A 17 -7.52 4.21 -5.12
C LYS A 17 -9.03 4.04 -4.94
N ASN A 18 -9.49 2.81 -4.67
CA ASN A 18 -10.91 2.53 -4.45
C ASN A 18 -11.46 3.24 -3.21
N LEU A 19 -10.62 3.43 -2.19
CA LEU A 19 -10.95 4.17 -0.97
C LEU A 19 -10.76 5.70 -1.11
N GLY A 20 -10.29 6.19 -2.26
CA GLY A 20 -10.03 7.62 -2.46
C GLY A 20 -8.85 8.18 -1.66
N LEU A 21 -8.00 7.32 -1.10
CA LEU A 21 -6.90 7.72 -0.23
C LEU A 21 -5.70 8.22 -1.02
N THR A 22 -5.03 9.25 -0.51
CA THR A 22 -3.69 9.62 -0.97
C THR A 22 -2.66 8.61 -0.47
N GLN A 23 -1.42 8.67 -0.97
CA GLN A 23 -0.33 7.84 -0.42
C GLN A 23 0.02 8.24 1.02
N ALA A 24 -0.14 9.51 1.38
CA ALA A 24 0.11 9.99 2.74
C ALA A 24 -0.93 9.44 3.72
N ASP A 25 -2.21 9.43 3.35
CA ASP A 25 -3.28 8.88 4.19
C ASP A 25 -3.04 7.39 4.47
N MET A 26 -2.78 6.60 3.41
CA MET A 26 -2.46 5.18 3.57
C MET A 26 -1.20 4.94 4.41
N ALA A 27 -0.17 5.78 4.26
CA ALA A 27 1.05 5.66 5.06
C ALA A 27 0.78 5.94 6.55
N SER A 28 -0.05 6.94 6.84
CA SER A 28 -0.50 7.26 8.20
C SER A 28 -1.31 6.12 8.81
N ASP A 29 -2.26 5.56 8.06
CA ASP A 29 -3.12 4.45 8.54
C ASP A 29 -2.32 3.17 8.81
N LEU A 30 -1.24 2.95 8.06
CA LEU A 30 -0.37 1.78 8.18
C LEU A 30 0.82 1.99 9.13
N ASP A 31 0.96 3.18 9.71
CA ASP A 31 2.10 3.59 10.55
C ASP A 31 3.47 3.36 9.87
N VAL A 32 3.58 3.77 8.60
CA VAL A 32 4.82 3.70 7.82
C VAL A 32 5.18 5.05 7.21
N SER A 33 6.45 5.19 6.81
CA SER A 33 6.85 6.38 6.05
C SER A 33 6.14 6.44 4.69
N PRO A 34 5.65 7.62 4.26
CA PRO A 34 5.10 7.82 2.91
C PRO A 34 6.02 7.35 1.78
N SER A 35 7.35 7.45 1.97
CA SER A 35 8.33 6.98 1.00
C SER A 35 8.25 5.47 0.76
N TYR A 36 7.81 4.69 1.75
CA TYR A 36 7.64 3.24 1.60
C TYR A 36 6.44 2.90 0.70
N VAL A 37 5.34 3.65 0.84
CA VAL A 37 4.15 3.51 -0.02
C VAL A 37 4.42 3.99 -1.45
N ALA A 38 5.36 4.93 -1.64
CA ALA A 38 5.77 5.41 -2.96
C ALA A 38 6.52 4.36 -3.80
N LEU A 39 7.14 3.35 -3.17
CA LEU A 39 7.90 2.28 -3.83
C LEU A 39 7.02 1.12 -4.34
N MET A 40 5.73 1.10 -3.96
CA MET A 40 4.72 0.12 -4.41
C MET A 40 3.87 0.71 -5.53
#